data_AF-A0A6M0C7T5-F1
#
_entry.id   AF-A0A6M0C7T5-F1
#
_cell.length_a   1.000
_cell.length_b   1.000
_cell.length_c   1.000
_cell.angle_alpha   90.00
_cell.angle_beta   90.00
_cell.angle_gamma   90.00
#
_symmetry.space_group_name_H-M   'P 1'
#
loop_
_entity.id
_entity.type
_entity.pdbx_description
1 polymer ?
#
loop_
_entity_poly.entity_id
_entity_poly.type
_entity_poly.pdbx_seq_one_letter_code
_entity_poly.pdbx_strand_id
1 'polypeptide(L)' 'DNKIWEAFGDSVGWKQGEDWLSYQDLRWNKNCGATPFGHLPYPIVKTFELCIYFFSRKDL' A
#
# COMPACT_ATOMS: atom_id res chain seq x y z
N ASP A 1 -5.71 -0.05 -18.96
CA ASP A 1 -6.01 1.38 -19.05
C ASP A 1 -5.00 2.15 -18.21
N ASN A 2 -4.21 3.04 -18.81
CA ASN A 2 -3.05 3.66 -18.12
C ASN A 2 -3.50 4.53 -16.93
N LYS A 3 -4.64 5.21 -17.07
CA LYS A 3 -5.23 6.01 -15.99
C LYS A 3 -5.56 5.19 -14.74
N ILE A 4 -6.01 3.95 -14.92
CA ILE A 4 -6.31 3.04 -13.81
C ILE A 4 -5.01 2.68 -13.08
N TRP A 5 -3.94 2.39 -13.81
CA TRP A 5 -2.64 2.07 -13.22
C TRP A 5 -2.01 3.26 -12.51
N GLU A 6 -2.13 4.46 -13.06
CA GLU A 6 -1.63 5.68 -12.41
C GLU A 6 -2.37 5.95 -11.10
N ALA A 7 -3.71 5.90 -11.11
CA ALA A 7 -4.52 6.09 -9.90
C ALA A 7 -4.23 5.01 -8.85
N PHE A 8 -4.04 3.76 -9.29
CA PHE A 8 -3.65 2.66 -8.41
C PHE A 8 -2.28 2.91 -7.78
N GLY A 9 -1.26 3.23 -8.59
CA GLY A 9 0.11 3.45 -8.14
C GLY A 9 0.23 4.61 -7.14
N ASP A 10 -0.52 5.68 -7.38
CA ASP A 10 -0.60 6.82 -6.45
C ASP A 10 -1.27 6.41 -5.13
N SER A 11 -2.40 5.69 -5.19
CA SER A 11 -3.14 5.24 -4.01
C SER A 11 -2.35 4.31 -3.10
N VAL A 12 -1.54 3.41 -3.67
CA VAL A 12 -0.73 2.47 -2.87
C VAL A 12 0.67 3.03 -2.57
N GLY A 13 1.00 4.25 -3.03
CA GLY A 13 2.31 4.88 -2.81
C GLY A 13 3.47 4.22 -3.56
N TRP A 14 3.20 3.61 -4.73
CA TRP A 14 4.22 3.12 -5.65
C TRP A 14 4.62 4.15 -6.71
N LYS A 15 3.80 5.19 -6.88
CA LYS A 15 4.05 6.34 -7.75
C LYS A 15 4.06 7.60 -6.90
N GLN A 16 4.93 8.55 -7.22
CA GLN A 16 4.95 9.87 -6.60
C GLN A 16 5.00 10.92 -7.70
N GLY A 17 3.92 11.68 -7.86
CA GLY A 17 3.80 12.64 -8.97
C GLY A 17 3.72 11.93 -10.32
N GLU A 18 4.71 12.16 -11.19
CA GLU A 18 4.79 11.55 -12.52
C GLU A 18 5.67 10.28 -12.53
N ASP A 19 6.46 10.04 -11.48
CA ASP A 19 7.47 8.99 -11.46
C ASP A 19 7.02 7.74 -10.70
N TRP A 20 7.32 6.58 -11.27
CA TRP A 20 7.21 5.29 -10.60
C TRP A 20 8.44 5.05 -9.76
N LEU A 21 8.24 4.76 -8.47
CA LEU A 21 9.33 4.48 -7.55
C LEU A 21 9.98 3.14 -7.92
N SER A 22 11.31 3.10 -7.87
CA SER A 22 12.01 1.82 -7.96
C SER A 22 11.77 1.00 -6.70
N TYR A 23 11.96 -0.31 -6.77
CA TYR A 23 11.78 -1.20 -5.61
C TYR A 23 12.63 -0.78 -4.39
N GLN A 24 13.80 -0.19 -4.63
CA GLN A 24 14.70 0.26 -3.57
C GLN A 24 14.21 1.55 -2.89
N ASP A 25 13.42 2.35 -3.59
CA ASP A 25 12.83 3.60 -3.09
C ASP A 25 11.50 3.37 -2.35
N LEU A 26 10.89 2.20 -2.53
CA LEU A 26 9.69 1.82 -1.80
C LEU A 26 9.98 1.68 -0.30
N ARG A 27 9.09 2.24 0.53
CA ARG A 27 9.24 2.24 1.98
C ARG A 27 8.66 0.95 2.57
N TRP A 28 9.51 -0.03 2.78
CA TRP A 28 9.16 -1.34 3.38
C TRP A 28 8.88 -1.31 4.89
N ASN A 29 8.50 -0.15 5.45
CA ASN A 29 8.28 -0.03 6.89
C ASN A 29 7.05 -0.86 7.31
N LYS A 30 7.25 -1.75 8.28
CA LYS A 30 6.22 -2.63 8.84
C LYS A 30 5.26 -1.89 9.79
N ASN A 31 5.57 -0.63 10.13
CA ASN A 31 4.71 0.18 10.97
C ASN A 31 3.46 0.59 10.19
N CYS A 32 2.31 0.08 10.62
CA CYS A 32 1.01 0.24 9.96
C CYS A 32 0.56 1.70 9.80
N GLY A 33 1.13 2.65 10.54
CA GLY A 33 0.75 4.07 10.47
C GLY A 33 1.46 4.89 9.40
N ALA A 34 2.53 4.38 8.77
CA ALA A 34 3.36 5.14 7.83
C ALA A 34 3.25 4.66 6.37
N THR A 35 2.51 3.58 6.15
CA THR A 35 2.47 2.86 4.88
C THR A 35 1.06 2.89 4.30
N PRO A 36 0.85 3.33 3.05
CA PRO A 36 -0.46 3.34 2.41
C PRO A 36 -1.09 1.94 2.38
N PHE A 37 -2.42 1.91 2.42
CA PHE A 37 -3.17 0.67 2.26
C PHE A 37 -2.85 0.02 0.91
N GLY A 38 -2.59 -1.29 0.89
CA GLY A 38 -2.25 -2.02 -0.34
C GLY A 38 -0.82 -1.83 -0.85
N HIS A 39 0.03 -1.08 -0.15
CA HIS A 39 1.45 -0.88 -0.52
C HIS A 39 2.26 -2.18 -0.49
N LEU A 40 1.90 -3.11 0.41
CA LEU A 40 2.64 -4.35 0.65
C LEU A 40 1.74 -5.56 0.34
N PRO A 41 2.29 -6.62 -0.30
CA PRO A 41 1.52 -7.81 -0.68
C PRO A 41 1.02 -8.64 0.52
N TYR A 42 1.61 -8.49 1.72
CA TYR A 42 1.13 -9.15 2.94
C TYR A 42 1.77 -8.56 4.21
N PRO A 43 1.02 -8.26 5.29
CA PRO A 43 1.61 -7.92 6.58
C PRO A 43 2.09 -9.20 7.28
N ILE A 44 3.41 -9.37 7.42
CA ILE A 44 3.98 -10.34 8.37
C ILE A 44 3.90 -9.70 9.77
N VAL A 45 2.68 -9.54 10.32
CA VAL A 45 2.50 -9.10 11.72
C VAL A 45 2.20 -10.32 12.59
N LYS A 46 3.06 -10.56 13.60
CA LYS A 46 2.85 -11.57 14.64
C LYS A 46 1.94 -11.09 15.78
N THR A 47 1.31 -9.93 15.67
CA THR A 47 0.46 -9.38 16.73
C THR A 47 -0.96 -9.20 16.23
N PHE A 48 -1.80 -10.12 16.69
CA PHE A 48 -3.26 -10.09 16.65
C PHE A 48 -3.78 -8.70 17.06
N GLU A 49 -4.42 -7.99 16.12
CA GLU A 49 -5.72 -7.29 16.28
C GLU A 49 -5.94 -6.14 15.30
N LEU A 50 -4.91 -5.49 14.74
CA LEU A 50 -5.15 -4.31 13.86
C LEU A 50 -5.23 -4.59 12.36
N CYS A 51 -4.59 -5.65 11.85
CA CYS A 51 -4.48 -5.86 10.39
C CYS A 51 -5.69 -6.54 9.72
N ILE A 52 -6.70 -6.98 10.46
CA ILE A 52 -7.91 -7.56 9.87
C ILE A 52 -8.77 -6.51 9.15
N TYR A 53 -8.60 -5.23 9.49
CA TYR A 53 -9.19 -4.11 8.74
C TYR A 53 -8.39 -3.73 7.47
N PHE A 54 -7.16 -4.24 7.30
CA PHE A 54 -6.32 -3.93 6.14
C PHE A 54 -6.69 -4.73 4.87
N PHE A 55 -7.64 -5.66 4.93
CA PHE A 55 -8.12 -6.40 3.76
C PHE A 55 -9.63 -6.34 3.55
N SER A 56 -10.39 -5.81 4.51
CA SER A 56 -11.82 -5.66 4.35
C SER A 56 -12.11 -4.26 3.82
N ARG A 57 -12.35 -4.17 2.51
CA ARG A 57 -13.06 -3.04 1.90
C ARG A 57 -14.37 -2.87 2.69
N LYS A 58 -14.43 -1.87 3.57
CA LYS A 58 -15.67 -1.47 4.25
C LYS A 58 -16.55 -0.69 3.28
N ASP A 59 -16.91 -1.31 2.17
CA ASP A 59 -17.94 -0.85 1.25
C ASP A 59 -18.54 -2.09 0.58
N LEU A 60 -19.40 -2.78 1.34
CA LEU A 60 -20.55 -3.60 0.92
C LEU A 60 -21.31 -4.06 2.17
#